data_AF-A0A0H5QC29-F1
#
_entry.id   AF-A0A0H5QC29-F1
#
_cell.length_a   1.000
_cell.length_b   1.000
_cell.length_c   1.000
_cell.angle_alpha   90.00
_cell.angle_beta   90.00
_cell.angle_gamma   90.00
#
_symmetry.space_group_name_H-M   'P 1'
#
loop_
_entity.id
_entity.type
_entity.pdbx_description
1 polymer ?
#
loop_
_entity_poly.entity_id
_entity_poly.type
_entity_poly.pdbx_seq_one_letter_code
_entity_poly.pdbx_strand_id
1 'polypeptide(L)'
;MAKHLPLAVLTALLLAACGGSDKPPAEKPAPAENQNVLKIYNWSEYVDPETVADFEKKNGIKVTYDVYDSDETLESKVLTGKSGYDIVAPSNAFVGRQIKAGAYQKIDKSLIPNYKHLNPEMMRLMDGVDPGHEYAVPFYWGTNTFAINTERVKKALGTDKLPDNQWDLVFDPEYTSKLKQCGISYLDSAAEIYPMVLNYLGKNPNSSNTEDIREATALLKKNRPNIKRFTSSGFIDDLARGDTCVTIGFGGDLNIARRRAEEAGGKEKIRVMMPKEGVGIWVDSFVIPKDAKNVANAHKYINDFLDPEVSAKNGNFVTYAPSSKPARELMEDEFKNDNTIFPTEEDLKNSFIMVPIQPAALKFMVRQWQDVKAGK
;
A
#
# COMPACT_ATOMS: atom_id res chain seq x y z
N MET A 1 13.75 -68.79 -46.85
CA MET A 1 14.80 -67.85 -46.39
C MET A 1 14.93 -67.98 -44.88
N ALA A 2 16.18 -68.05 -44.43
CA ALA A 2 16.66 -68.70 -43.20
C ALA A 2 16.18 -68.05 -41.87
N LYS A 3 15.72 -68.88 -40.90
CA LYS A 3 16.38 -69.33 -39.64
C LYS A 3 16.44 -68.25 -38.53
N HIS A 4 15.63 -68.34 -37.47
CA HIS A 4 15.77 -69.09 -36.20
C HIS A 4 16.52 -68.34 -35.07
N LEU A 5 15.76 -67.97 -34.02
CA LEU A 5 15.94 -68.21 -32.57
C LEU A 5 17.27 -67.81 -31.86
N PRO A 6 17.33 -67.78 -30.50
CA PRO A 6 17.88 -66.68 -29.72
C PRO A 6 19.21 -67.08 -29.05
N LEU A 7 19.89 -66.15 -28.38
CA LEU A 7 20.96 -66.54 -27.48
C LEU A 7 20.95 -65.68 -26.21
N ALA A 8 20.59 -66.34 -25.11
CA ALA A 8 20.92 -65.94 -23.76
C ALA A 8 22.38 -66.30 -23.47
N VAL A 9 23.16 -65.36 -22.92
CA VAL A 9 24.41 -65.60 -22.20
C VAL A 9 24.46 -64.56 -21.08
N LEU A 10 24.14 -64.96 -19.85
CA LEU A 10 25.05 -65.40 -18.78
C LEU A 10 25.83 -64.26 -18.10
N THR A 11 25.53 -64.16 -16.81
CA THR A 11 26.04 -63.31 -15.75
C THR A 11 27.57 -63.31 -15.63
N ALA A 12 28.15 -62.14 -15.35
CA ALA A 12 29.42 -62.04 -14.63
C ALA A 12 29.33 -60.88 -13.63
N LEU A 13 29.21 -61.25 -12.34
CA LEU A 13 29.50 -60.35 -11.22
C LEU A 13 31.01 -60.08 -11.22
N LEU A 14 31.39 -58.82 -11.21
CA LEU A 14 32.70 -58.36 -10.72
C LEU A 14 32.45 -57.41 -9.56
N LEU A 15 32.51 -57.97 -8.35
CA LEU A 15 32.81 -57.24 -7.13
C LEU A 15 34.31 -56.91 -7.15
N ALA A 16 34.63 -55.64 -7.35
CA ALA A 16 35.93 -55.08 -6.99
C ALA A 16 35.68 -53.96 -5.99
N ALA A 17 35.91 -54.26 -4.72
CA ALA A 17 36.04 -53.29 -3.65
C ALA A 17 37.46 -52.72 -3.69
N CYS A 18 37.59 -51.40 -3.81
CA CYS A 18 38.74 -50.64 -3.35
C CYS A 18 38.23 -49.29 -2.85
N GLY A 19 38.43 -49.01 -1.57
CA GLY A 19 38.13 -47.72 -0.97
C GLY A 19 39.05 -46.63 -1.50
N GLY A 20 38.45 -45.49 -1.82
CA GLY A 20 39.12 -44.24 -2.16
C GLY A 20 38.09 -43.13 -2.01
N SER A 21 38.30 -42.27 -1.03
CA SER A 21 37.44 -41.15 -0.68
C SER A 21 37.54 -40.03 -1.71
N ASP A 22 36.82 -40.17 -2.83
CA ASP A 22 36.63 -39.09 -3.81
C ASP A 22 35.25 -38.46 -3.60
N LYS A 23 35.21 -37.43 -2.75
CA LYS A 23 34.14 -36.43 -2.83
C LYS A 23 34.30 -35.71 -4.16
N PRO A 24 33.23 -35.58 -4.98
CA PRO A 24 33.24 -34.67 -6.11
C PRO A 24 33.68 -33.28 -5.62
N PRO A 25 34.49 -32.53 -6.39
CA PRO A 25 34.75 -31.14 -6.06
C PRO A 25 33.41 -30.45 -5.88
N ALA A 26 33.20 -29.79 -4.74
CA ALA A 26 32.05 -28.92 -4.57
C ALA A 26 32.07 -27.93 -5.73
N GLU A 27 31.07 -28.02 -6.60
CA GLU A 27 30.80 -27.02 -7.62
C GLU A 27 30.75 -25.68 -6.89
N LYS A 28 31.78 -24.85 -7.11
CA LYS A 28 31.69 -23.44 -6.72
C LYS A 28 30.45 -22.92 -7.43
N PRO A 29 29.50 -22.26 -6.73
CA PRO A 29 28.41 -21.62 -7.40
C PRO A 29 29.00 -20.75 -8.50
N ALA A 30 28.56 -20.94 -9.74
CA ALA A 30 28.81 -19.97 -10.78
C ALA A 30 28.47 -18.59 -10.19
N PRO A 31 29.26 -17.53 -10.44
CA PRO A 31 28.86 -16.19 -10.07
C PRO A 31 27.43 -16.03 -10.58
N ALA A 32 26.49 -15.74 -9.68
CA ALA A 32 25.16 -15.37 -10.13
C ALA A 32 25.38 -14.30 -11.19
N GLU A 33 24.91 -14.53 -12.42
CA GLU A 33 24.81 -13.45 -13.37
C GLU A 33 24.03 -12.37 -12.63
N ASN A 34 24.72 -11.30 -12.21
CA ASN A 34 24.06 -10.08 -11.78
C ASN A 34 23.38 -9.59 -13.04
N GLN A 35 22.17 -10.10 -13.28
CA GLN A 35 21.32 -9.57 -14.29
C GLN A 35 21.14 -8.12 -13.87
N ASN A 36 21.48 -7.21 -14.78
CA ASN A 36 21.25 -5.78 -14.63
C ASN A 36 19.75 -5.52 -14.75
N VAL A 37 18.98 -6.14 -13.86
CA VAL A 37 17.53 -6.08 -13.79
C VAL A 37 17.11 -5.88 -12.34
N LEU A 38 15.97 -5.24 -12.16
CA LEU A 38 15.30 -5.06 -10.88
C LEU A 38 13.81 -5.21 -11.11
N LYS A 39 13.14 -6.04 -10.32
CA LYS A 39 11.69 -6.24 -10.40
C LYS A 39 11.02 -5.66 -9.16
N ILE A 40 10.18 -4.66 -9.35
CA ILE A 40 9.45 -3.97 -8.29
C ILE A 40 7.96 -4.27 -8.44
N TYR A 41 7.29 -4.54 -7.32
CA TYR A 41 5.84 -4.60 -7.24
C TYR A 41 5.36 -3.58 -6.21
N ASN A 42 4.69 -2.52 -6.64
CA ASN A 42 4.25 -1.41 -5.77
C ASN A 42 2.78 -1.06 -6.04
N TRP A 43 2.22 -0.12 -5.28
CA TRP A 43 0.91 0.46 -5.54
C TRP A 43 0.87 1.16 -6.91
N SER A 44 -0.31 1.20 -7.52
CA SER A 44 -0.57 1.99 -8.73
C SER A 44 -0.47 3.49 -8.46
N GLU A 45 0.00 4.28 -9.45
CA GLU A 45 0.07 5.76 -9.37
C GLU A 45 0.93 6.27 -8.19
N TYR A 46 1.99 5.52 -7.83
CA TYR A 46 2.76 5.71 -6.60
C TYR A 46 4.27 5.96 -6.80
N VAL A 47 4.68 6.28 -8.02
CA VAL A 47 6.04 6.74 -8.36
C VAL A 47 5.98 7.64 -9.60
N ASP A 48 6.85 8.64 -9.68
CA ASP A 48 7.08 9.38 -10.93
C ASP A 48 7.89 8.48 -11.89
N PRO A 49 7.34 8.13 -13.08
CA PRO A 49 8.03 7.31 -14.06
C PRO A 49 9.40 7.85 -14.48
N GLU A 50 9.61 9.17 -14.44
CA GLU A 50 10.89 9.77 -14.77
C GLU A 50 11.98 9.41 -13.76
N THR A 51 11.65 9.33 -12.46
CA THR A 51 12.65 8.92 -11.44
C THR A 51 13.11 7.48 -11.64
N VAL A 52 12.21 6.61 -12.11
CA VAL A 52 12.55 5.23 -12.47
C VAL A 52 13.48 5.22 -13.68
N ALA A 53 13.17 5.99 -14.74
CA ALA A 53 14.01 6.09 -15.92
C ALA A 53 15.41 6.67 -15.62
N ASP A 54 15.47 7.68 -14.75
CA ASP A 54 16.73 8.27 -14.29
C ASP A 54 17.57 7.25 -13.50
N PHE A 55 16.93 6.46 -12.62
CA PHE A 55 17.58 5.36 -11.92
C PHE A 55 18.14 4.31 -12.87
N GLU A 56 17.36 3.88 -13.87
CA GLU A 56 17.79 2.90 -14.88
C GLU A 56 19.04 3.39 -15.60
N LYS A 57 19.02 4.64 -16.08
CA LYS A 57 20.12 5.27 -16.80
C LYS A 57 21.37 5.42 -15.94
N LYS A 58 21.22 5.88 -14.69
CA LYS A 58 22.32 6.10 -13.75
C LYS A 58 23.04 4.80 -13.38
N ASN A 59 22.31 3.70 -13.29
CA ASN A 59 22.85 2.43 -12.77
C ASN A 59 23.07 1.36 -13.84
N GLY A 60 22.60 1.58 -15.07
CA GLY A 60 22.61 0.56 -16.12
C GLY A 60 21.76 -0.66 -15.77
N ILE A 61 20.70 -0.48 -14.99
CA ILE A 61 19.78 -1.52 -14.50
C ILE A 61 18.45 -1.36 -15.23
N LYS A 62 17.89 -2.44 -15.76
CA LYS A 62 16.53 -2.46 -16.31
C LYS A 62 15.50 -2.73 -15.21
N VAL A 63 14.59 -1.82 -14.99
CA VAL A 63 13.51 -1.94 -14.01
C VAL A 63 12.26 -2.50 -14.68
N THR A 64 11.69 -3.54 -14.09
CA THR A 64 10.30 -3.97 -14.35
C THR A 64 9.47 -3.49 -13.18
N TYR A 65 8.46 -2.68 -13.46
CA TYR A 65 7.59 -2.08 -12.44
C TYR A 65 6.17 -2.58 -12.64
N ASP A 66 5.76 -3.52 -11.80
CA ASP A 66 4.39 -4.02 -11.77
C ASP A 66 3.60 -3.32 -10.66
N VAL A 67 2.28 -3.26 -10.79
CA VAL A 67 1.41 -2.58 -9.82
C VAL A 67 0.30 -3.46 -9.23
N TYR A 68 -0.11 -3.17 -8.00
CA TYR A 68 -1.30 -3.73 -7.33
C TYR A 68 -2.19 -2.63 -6.74
N ASP A 69 -3.39 -3.01 -6.32
CA ASP A 69 -4.44 -2.12 -5.80
C ASP A 69 -4.88 -2.46 -4.35
N SER A 70 -4.30 -3.50 -3.76
CA SER A 70 -4.64 -3.98 -2.42
C SER A 70 -3.49 -4.77 -1.80
N ASP A 71 -3.33 -4.56 -0.50
CA ASP A 71 -2.34 -5.23 0.33
C ASP A 71 -2.64 -6.75 0.45
N GLU A 72 -3.90 -7.18 0.35
CA GLU A 72 -4.29 -8.59 0.27
C GLU A 72 -3.76 -9.28 -1.00
N THR A 73 -3.77 -8.57 -2.13
CA THR A 73 -3.20 -9.06 -3.39
C THR A 73 -1.69 -9.24 -3.26
N LEU A 74 -1.02 -8.26 -2.64
CA LEU A 74 0.40 -8.35 -2.37
C LEU A 74 0.72 -9.52 -1.42
N GLU A 75 0.01 -9.61 -0.29
CA GLU A 75 0.20 -10.63 0.73
C GLU A 75 0.09 -12.05 0.14
N SER A 76 -0.92 -12.27 -0.69
CA SER A 76 -1.15 -13.55 -1.37
C SER A 76 0.05 -13.96 -2.23
N LYS A 77 0.77 -13.00 -2.83
CA LYS A 77 1.89 -13.26 -3.73
C LYS A 77 3.22 -13.46 -3.00
N VAL A 78 3.44 -12.74 -1.89
CA VAL A 78 4.70 -12.85 -1.13
C VAL A 78 4.72 -14.07 -0.22
N LEU A 79 3.56 -14.46 0.35
CA LEU A 79 3.49 -15.60 1.27
C LEU A 79 3.55 -16.97 0.59
N THR A 80 3.28 -17.06 -0.72
CA THR A 80 3.43 -18.32 -1.45
C THR A 80 4.89 -18.77 -1.59
N GLY A 81 5.85 -17.81 -1.47
CA GLY A 81 7.23 -17.99 -1.91
C GLY A 81 7.29 -18.15 -3.44
N LYS A 82 8.26 -17.55 -4.11
CA LYS A 82 8.29 -17.31 -5.57
C LYS A 82 7.47 -16.09 -6.00
N SER A 83 7.59 -15.00 -5.26
CA SER A 83 6.96 -13.70 -5.58
C SER A 83 7.37 -13.21 -6.98
N GLY A 84 8.62 -13.49 -7.36
CA GLY A 84 9.21 -13.05 -8.62
C GLY A 84 9.73 -11.61 -8.59
N TYR A 85 9.76 -10.97 -7.42
CA TYR A 85 10.15 -9.57 -7.23
C TYR A 85 11.37 -9.42 -6.31
N ASP A 86 12.07 -8.31 -6.50
CA ASP A 86 13.24 -7.92 -5.72
C ASP A 86 12.88 -6.86 -4.66
N ILE A 87 11.86 -6.03 -4.93
CA ILE A 87 11.26 -5.09 -3.99
C ILE A 87 9.74 -5.23 -4.03
N VAL A 88 9.12 -5.21 -2.85
CA VAL A 88 7.68 -5.00 -2.70
C VAL A 88 7.40 -3.93 -1.64
N ALA A 89 6.18 -3.39 -1.60
CA ALA A 89 5.87 -2.17 -0.84
C ALA A 89 4.60 -2.25 0.06
N PRO A 90 4.50 -3.21 0.99
CA PRO A 90 3.32 -3.36 1.85
C PRO A 90 3.13 -2.17 2.80
N SER A 91 1.88 -1.96 3.22
CA SER A 91 1.57 -1.02 4.30
C SER A 91 1.86 -1.63 5.68
N ASN A 92 2.03 -0.76 6.67
CA ASN A 92 2.34 -1.12 8.06
C ASN A 92 1.30 -2.08 8.69
N ALA A 93 0.04 -2.04 8.25
CA ALA A 93 -1.01 -2.96 8.68
C ALA A 93 -0.79 -4.43 8.22
N PHE A 94 0.07 -4.66 7.21
CA PHE A 94 0.34 -5.97 6.62
C PHE A 94 1.78 -6.42 6.84
N VAL A 95 2.75 -5.52 6.69
CA VAL A 95 4.18 -5.87 6.71
C VAL A 95 4.61 -6.56 8.00
N GLY A 96 4.10 -6.15 9.16
CA GLY A 96 4.49 -6.75 10.45
C GLY A 96 4.13 -8.23 10.57
N ARG A 97 2.99 -8.66 10.03
CA ARG A 97 2.61 -10.09 10.04
C ARG A 97 3.33 -10.89 8.95
N GLN A 98 3.63 -10.25 7.81
CA GLN A 98 4.42 -10.85 6.73
C GLN A 98 5.88 -11.06 7.16
N ILE A 99 6.48 -10.14 7.92
CA ILE A 99 7.79 -10.30 8.57
C ILE A 99 7.76 -11.51 9.50
N LYS A 100 6.74 -11.61 10.39
CA LYS A 100 6.58 -12.76 11.30
C LYS A 100 6.41 -14.09 10.57
N ALA A 101 5.79 -14.08 9.40
CA ALA A 101 5.65 -15.26 8.53
C ALA A 101 6.95 -15.61 7.78
N GLY A 102 8.00 -14.79 7.88
CA GLY A 102 9.30 -15.03 7.24
C GLY A 102 9.32 -14.73 5.75
N ALA A 103 8.45 -13.82 5.27
CA ALA A 103 8.32 -13.45 3.86
C ALA A 103 9.52 -12.64 3.33
N TYR A 104 10.26 -11.98 4.21
CA TYR A 104 11.29 -11.00 3.86
C TYR A 104 12.67 -11.36 4.41
N GLN A 105 13.71 -10.86 3.73
CA GLN A 105 15.08 -10.88 4.24
C GLN A 105 15.42 -9.56 4.92
N LYS A 106 16.40 -9.58 5.83
CA LYS A 106 16.88 -8.36 6.50
C LYS A 106 17.53 -7.42 5.48
N ILE A 107 17.34 -6.13 5.67
CA ILE A 107 17.95 -5.08 4.85
C ILE A 107 19.32 -4.71 5.42
N ASP A 108 20.34 -4.67 4.57
CA ASP A 108 21.66 -4.17 4.91
C ASP A 108 21.68 -2.64 4.79
N LYS A 109 21.47 -1.97 5.91
CA LYS A 109 21.45 -0.51 5.99
C LYS A 109 22.78 0.13 5.61
N SER A 110 23.89 -0.59 5.66
CA SER A 110 25.19 -0.04 5.24
C SER A 110 25.25 0.24 3.73
N LEU A 111 24.39 -0.42 2.95
CA LEU A 111 24.23 -0.20 1.51
C LEU A 111 23.24 0.93 1.17
N ILE A 112 22.64 1.56 2.19
CA ILE A 112 21.64 2.61 2.06
C ILE A 112 22.12 3.85 2.84
N PRO A 113 23.18 4.55 2.41
CA PRO A 113 23.64 5.78 3.07
C PRO A 113 22.57 6.87 3.23
N ASN A 114 21.55 6.89 2.36
CA ASN A 114 20.41 7.81 2.45
C ASN A 114 19.39 7.42 3.52
N TYR A 115 19.56 6.27 4.21
CA TYR A 115 18.73 5.87 5.35
C TYR A 115 18.73 6.92 6.47
N LYS A 116 19.81 7.70 6.59
CA LYS A 116 19.93 8.85 7.51
C LYS A 116 18.88 9.95 7.29
N HIS A 117 18.21 9.98 6.13
CA HIS A 117 17.20 10.98 5.79
C HIS A 117 15.79 10.61 6.25
N LEU A 118 15.59 9.38 6.73
CA LEU A 118 14.28 8.93 7.19
C LEU A 118 13.75 9.79 8.34
N ASN A 119 12.47 10.10 8.27
CA ASN A 119 11.74 10.85 9.29
C ASN A 119 11.69 10.00 10.58
N PRO A 120 12.29 10.47 11.70
CA PRO A 120 12.29 9.72 12.96
C PRO A 120 10.90 9.40 13.49
N GLU A 121 9.90 10.23 13.19
CA GLU A 121 8.53 9.96 13.63
C GLU A 121 7.93 8.77 12.89
N MET A 122 8.16 8.65 11.57
CA MET A 122 7.71 7.48 10.80
C MET A 122 8.45 6.21 11.24
N MET A 123 9.73 6.32 11.57
CA MET A 123 10.48 5.21 12.16
C MET A 123 9.86 4.76 13.49
N ARG A 124 9.52 5.70 14.38
CA ARG A 124 8.88 5.42 15.67
C ARG A 124 7.52 4.72 15.50
N LEU A 125 6.73 5.10 14.48
CA LEU A 125 5.47 4.40 14.17
C LEU A 125 5.69 2.95 13.76
N MET A 126 6.85 2.65 13.16
CA MET A 126 7.23 1.30 12.72
C MET A 126 7.84 0.43 13.82
N ASP A 127 8.12 0.95 15.03
CA ASP A 127 8.71 0.17 16.14
C ASP A 127 7.88 -1.08 16.50
N GLY A 128 6.55 -0.94 16.50
CA GLY A 128 5.62 -2.04 16.78
C GLY A 128 5.41 -3.01 15.62
N VAL A 129 5.86 -2.63 14.43
CA VAL A 129 5.62 -3.34 13.16
C VAL A 129 6.87 -4.13 12.74
N ASP A 130 8.03 -3.49 12.78
CA ASP A 130 9.35 -4.05 12.50
C ASP A 130 10.33 -3.65 13.63
N PRO A 131 10.34 -4.40 14.76
CA PRO A 131 11.21 -4.09 15.88
C PRO A 131 12.70 -4.11 15.50
N GLY A 132 13.41 -3.00 15.74
CA GLY A 132 14.81 -2.83 15.31
C GLY A 132 14.96 -2.37 13.86
N HIS A 133 13.85 -2.18 13.15
CA HIS A 133 13.77 -1.76 11.75
C HIS A 133 14.65 -2.64 10.84
N GLU A 134 14.57 -3.95 11.00
CA GLU A 134 15.49 -4.88 10.33
C GLU A 134 15.09 -5.22 8.89
N TYR A 135 13.83 -4.98 8.51
CA TYR A 135 13.22 -5.50 7.28
C TYR A 135 12.57 -4.43 6.42
N ALA A 136 12.06 -3.35 7.01
CA ALA A 136 11.22 -2.35 6.36
C ALA A 136 11.90 -0.97 6.29
N VAL A 137 11.86 -0.36 5.11
CA VAL A 137 12.33 1.01 4.88
C VAL A 137 11.14 1.89 4.48
N PRO A 138 10.61 2.73 5.40
CA PRO A 138 9.53 3.66 5.09
C PRO A 138 9.88 4.56 3.91
N PHE A 139 8.98 4.69 2.94
CA PHE A 139 9.19 5.58 1.79
C PHE A 139 8.08 6.60 1.64
N TYR A 140 6.85 6.24 2.03
CA TYR A 140 5.73 7.16 2.14
C TYR A 140 4.93 6.93 3.41
N TRP A 141 4.23 7.98 3.82
CA TRP A 141 3.15 7.90 4.78
C TRP A 141 2.00 8.77 4.29
N GLY A 142 0.82 8.55 4.84
CA GLY A 142 -0.35 9.30 4.42
C GLY A 142 -1.55 9.05 5.32
N THR A 143 -2.70 9.51 4.82
CA THR A 143 -3.96 9.46 5.55
C THR A 143 -5.03 8.73 4.77
N ASN A 144 -5.87 8.01 5.50
CA ASN A 144 -7.18 7.58 5.03
C ASN A 144 -8.19 8.64 5.42
N THR A 145 -8.71 9.33 4.42
CA THR A 145 -9.64 10.43 4.57
C THR A 145 -10.73 10.34 3.50
N PHE A 146 -11.44 11.43 3.25
CA PHE A 146 -12.35 11.54 2.13
C PHE A 146 -12.21 12.89 1.44
N ALA A 147 -12.69 12.97 0.21
CA ALA A 147 -12.82 14.22 -0.53
C ALA A 147 -14.28 14.47 -0.88
N ILE A 148 -14.60 15.75 -1.07
CA ILE A 148 -15.92 16.18 -1.51
C ILE A 148 -15.82 17.06 -2.75
N ASN A 149 -16.87 17.05 -3.56
CA ASN A 149 -17.13 18.13 -4.50
C ASN A 149 -17.96 19.22 -3.80
N THR A 150 -17.36 20.37 -3.51
CA THR A 150 -17.96 21.38 -2.63
C THR A 150 -19.28 21.93 -3.16
N GLU A 151 -19.39 22.15 -4.47
CA GLU A 151 -20.61 22.69 -5.09
C GLU A 151 -21.75 21.66 -5.13
N ARG A 152 -21.44 20.39 -5.41
CA ARG A 152 -22.44 19.32 -5.42
C ARG A 152 -22.92 18.99 -4.01
N VAL A 153 -22.01 18.95 -3.04
CA VAL A 153 -22.37 18.76 -1.62
C VAL A 153 -23.23 19.94 -1.14
N LYS A 154 -22.83 21.18 -1.43
CA LYS A 154 -23.62 22.38 -1.11
C LYS A 154 -25.03 22.31 -1.68
N LYS A 155 -25.16 21.92 -2.95
CA LYS A 155 -26.46 21.75 -3.61
C LYS A 155 -27.30 20.66 -2.97
N ALA A 156 -26.70 19.51 -2.62
CA ALA A 156 -27.39 18.39 -2.00
C ALA A 156 -27.87 18.68 -0.56
N LEU A 157 -27.08 19.44 0.20
CA LEU A 157 -27.40 19.81 1.59
C LEU A 157 -28.25 21.08 1.68
N GLY A 158 -28.30 21.90 0.63
CA GLY A 158 -28.96 23.21 0.63
C GLY A 158 -28.19 24.29 1.41
N THR A 159 -26.95 24.01 1.82
CA THR A 159 -26.09 24.90 2.59
C THR A 159 -24.62 24.57 2.32
N ASP A 160 -23.74 25.55 2.46
CA ASP A 160 -22.28 25.38 2.46
C ASP A 160 -21.73 25.00 3.85
N LYS A 161 -22.55 25.08 4.90
CA LYS A 161 -22.18 24.62 6.24
C LYS A 161 -22.12 23.08 6.26
N LEU A 162 -20.94 22.54 6.52
CA LEU A 162 -20.74 21.11 6.77
C LEU A 162 -21.24 20.71 8.17
N PRO A 163 -21.54 19.42 8.41
CA PRO A 163 -21.75 18.92 9.76
C PRO A 163 -20.57 19.21 10.68
N ASP A 164 -20.86 19.35 11.98
CA ASP A 164 -19.83 19.60 13.00
C ASP A 164 -18.84 18.45 13.08
N ASN A 165 -19.32 17.21 12.91
CA ASN A 165 -18.51 16.02 12.63
C ASN A 165 -18.50 15.76 11.12
N GLN A 166 -17.37 16.03 10.46
CA GLN A 166 -17.32 15.97 9.00
C GLN A 166 -17.48 14.55 8.45
N TRP A 167 -17.17 13.52 9.24
CA TRP A 167 -17.41 12.12 8.87
C TRP A 167 -18.89 11.77 8.74
N ASP A 168 -19.82 12.59 9.24
CA ASP A 168 -21.26 12.41 9.03
C ASP A 168 -21.61 12.39 7.53
N LEU A 169 -20.86 13.13 6.70
CA LEU A 169 -21.03 13.14 5.24
C LEU A 169 -20.87 11.77 4.60
N VAL A 170 -20.17 10.84 5.27
CA VAL A 170 -19.97 9.48 4.80
C VAL A 170 -20.65 8.44 5.67
N PHE A 171 -20.80 8.63 6.99
CA PHE A 171 -21.27 7.59 7.90
C PHE A 171 -22.65 7.85 8.53
N ASP A 172 -23.24 9.04 8.36
CA ASP A 172 -24.58 9.32 8.88
C ASP A 172 -25.64 9.20 7.75
N PRO A 173 -26.61 8.27 7.86
CA PRO A 173 -27.73 8.15 6.92
C PRO A 173 -28.51 9.44 6.63
N GLU A 174 -28.57 10.38 7.58
CA GLU A 174 -29.22 11.67 7.35
C GLU A 174 -28.51 12.47 6.25
N TYR A 175 -27.17 12.45 6.24
CA TYR A 175 -26.38 13.15 5.24
C TYR A 175 -26.17 12.30 3.98
N THR A 176 -25.85 11.01 4.14
CA THR A 176 -25.58 10.14 2.98
C THR A 176 -26.80 9.96 2.09
N SER A 177 -28.02 9.97 2.64
CA SER A 177 -29.25 9.90 1.83
C SER A 177 -29.43 11.12 0.92
N LYS A 178 -29.06 12.31 1.38
CA LYS A 178 -29.07 13.56 0.59
C LYS A 178 -28.00 13.53 -0.51
N LEU A 179 -26.85 12.94 -0.21
CA LEU A 179 -25.68 12.86 -1.10
C LEU A 179 -25.74 11.71 -2.11
N LYS A 180 -26.59 10.70 -1.87
CA LYS A 180 -26.77 9.52 -2.74
C LYS A 180 -26.89 9.88 -4.23
N GLN A 181 -27.63 10.95 -4.55
CA GLN A 181 -27.88 11.36 -5.94
C GLN A 181 -26.62 11.86 -6.66
N CYS A 182 -25.69 12.50 -5.95
CA CYS A 182 -24.42 12.94 -6.54
C CYS A 182 -23.30 11.88 -6.43
N GLY A 183 -23.55 10.80 -5.67
CA GLY A 183 -22.75 9.58 -5.65
C GLY A 183 -21.70 9.57 -4.53
N ILE A 184 -21.76 8.53 -3.70
CA ILE A 184 -20.78 8.25 -2.64
C ILE A 184 -19.97 7.01 -3.03
N SER A 185 -18.64 7.10 -2.93
CA SER A 185 -17.72 5.97 -3.15
C SER A 185 -16.94 5.64 -1.89
N TYR A 186 -16.86 4.34 -1.59
CA TYR A 186 -16.02 3.80 -0.52
C TYR A 186 -14.89 2.96 -1.12
N LEU A 187 -13.75 2.88 -0.44
CA LEU A 187 -12.73 1.87 -0.71
C LEU A 187 -13.32 0.47 -0.59
N ASP A 188 -12.93 -0.45 -1.47
CA ASP A 188 -13.30 -1.88 -1.34
C ASP A 188 -12.27 -2.63 -0.49
N SER A 189 -12.09 -2.18 0.75
CA SER A 189 -11.22 -2.85 1.71
C SER A 189 -11.83 -2.80 3.10
N ALA A 190 -12.02 -3.98 3.69
CA ALA A 190 -12.50 -4.11 5.05
C ALA A 190 -11.47 -3.55 6.06
N ALA A 191 -10.18 -3.79 5.81
CA ALA A 191 -9.09 -3.33 6.66
C ALA A 191 -8.96 -1.80 6.66
N GLU A 192 -9.33 -1.12 5.57
CA GLU A 192 -9.34 0.34 5.52
C GLU A 192 -10.60 0.93 6.16
N ILE A 193 -11.78 0.43 5.79
CA ILE A 193 -13.07 1.05 6.16
C ILE A 193 -13.42 0.86 7.64
N TYR A 194 -13.24 -0.33 8.19
CA TYR A 194 -13.72 -0.60 9.56
C TYR A 194 -13.01 0.23 10.63
N PRO A 195 -11.67 0.44 10.60
CA PRO A 195 -11.02 1.32 11.56
C PRO A 195 -11.58 2.74 11.56
N MET A 196 -11.90 3.30 10.38
CA MET A 196 -12.54 4.62 10.29
C MET A 196 -13.95 4.63 10.91
N VAL A 197 -14.75 3.60 10.64
CA VAL A 197 -16.09 3.46 11.23
C VAL A 197 -16.03 3.27 12.75
N LEU A 198 -15.08 2.48 13.24
CA LEU A 198 -14.88 2.28 14.67
C LEU A 198 -14.47 3.58 15.36
N ASN A 199 -13.56 4.36 14.76
CA ASN A 199 -13.21 5.69 15.25
C ASN A 199 -14.44 6.61 15.31
N TYR A 200 -15.24 6.62 14.24
CA TYR A 200 -16.48 7.40 14.18
C TYR A 200 -17.48 7.03 15.28
N LEU A 201 -17.55 5.74 15.65
CA LEU A 201 -18.38 5.25 16.75
C LEU A 201 -17.77 5.51 18.15
N GLY A 202 -16.62 6.19 18.25
CA GLY A 202 -15.91 6.42 19.50
C GLY A 202 -15.27 5.16 20.10
N LYS A 203 -15.07 4.12 19.29
CA LYS A 203 -14.45 2.86 19.68
C LYS A 203 -12.95 2.88 19.34
N ASN A 204 -12.22 1.90 19.86
CA ASN A 204 -10.84 1.67 19.43
C ASN A 204 -10.80 1.35 17.92
N PRO A 205 -10.14 2.17 17.07
CA PRO A 205 -10.07 1.95 15.63
C PRO A 205 -9.40 0.61 15.26
N ASN A 206 -8.54 0.11 16.14
CA ASN A 206 -7.81 -1.14 15.97
C ASN A 206 -8.46 -2.31 16.76
N SER A 207 -9.75 -2.21 17.10
CA SER A 207 -10.45 -3.26 17.85
C SER A 207 -10.49 -4.58 17.08
N SER A 208 -10.13 -5.66 17.77
CA SER A 208 -10.34 -7.04 17.31
C SER A 208 -11.54 -7.72 17.98
N ASN A 209 -12.36 -6.95 18.71
CA ASN A 209 -13.58 -7.46 19.34
C ASN A 209 -14.67 -7.67 18.28
N THR A 210 -15.26 -8.86 18.24
CA THR A 210 -16.33 -9.17 17.28
C THR A 210 -17.57 -8.29 17.46
N GLU A 211 -17.85 -7.83 18.68
CA GLU A 211 -19.03 -6.98 18.91
C GLU A 211 -18.83 -5.57 18.34
N ASP A 212 -17.65 -4.98 18.53
CA ASP A 212 -17.29 -3.72 17.88
C ASP A 212 -17.40 -3.81 16.35
N ILE A 213 -16.94 -4.93 15.77
CA ILE A 213 -17.06 -5.19 14.33
C ILE A 213 -18.55 -5.28 13.93
N ARG A 214 -19.41 -5.96 14.70
CA ARG A 214 -20.86 -6.04 14.41
C ARG A 214 -21.54 -4.67 14.46
N GLU A 215 -21.19 -3.84 15.43
CA GLU A 215 -21.73 -2.48 15.54
C GLU A 215 -21.32 -1.62 14.33
N ALA A 216 -20.04 -1.68 13.93
CA ALA A 216 -19.55 -1.05 12.71
C ALA A 216 -20.28 -1.56 11.46
N THR A 217 -20.45 -2.88 11.34
CA THR A 217 -21.23 -3.50 10.25
C THR A 217 -22.68 -3.00 10.23
N ALA A 218 -23.32 -2.83 11.39
CA ALA A 218 -24.69 -2.35 11.46
C ALA A 218 -24.82 -0.91 10.94
N LEU A 219 -23.86 -0.02 11.27
CA LEU A 219 -23.82 1.33 10.70
C LEU A 219 -23.57 1.31 9.19
N LEU A 220 -22.63 0.50 8.72
CA LEU A 220 -22.34 0.33 7.31
C LEU A 220 -23.56 -0.17 6.53
N LYS A 221 -24.32 -1.13 7.08
CA LYS A 221 -25.57 -1.61 6.47
C LYS A 221 -26.65 -0.54 6.41
N LYS A 222 -26.74 0.36 7.39
CA LYS A 222 -27.68 1.50 7.34
C LYS A 222 -27.33 2.48 6.21
N ASN A 223 -26.04 2.71 5.96
CA ASN A 223 -25.58 3.61 4.90
C ASN A 223 -25.57 2.95 3.51
N ARG A 224 -25.46 1.61 3.44
CA ARG A 224 -25.29 0.84 2.20
C ARG A 224 -26.24 1.24 1.06
N PRO A 225 -27.54 1.50 1.27
CA PRO A 225 -28.45 1.91 0.19
C PRO A 225 -28.09 3.27 -0.45
N ASN A 226 -27.26 4.08 0.21
CA ASN A 226 -26.82 5.39 -0.26
C ASN A 226 -25.48 5.35 -0.99
N ILE A 227 -24.75 4.24 -0.90
CA ILE A 227 -23.42 4.10 -1.49
C ILE A 227 -23.54 3.67 -2.96
N LYS A 228 -22.90 4.42 -3.85
CA LYS A 228 -22.94 4.20 -5.29
C LYS A 228 -22.02 3.04 -5.70
N ARG A 229 -20.81 2.98 -5.13
CA ARG A 229 -19.82 1.95 -5.45
C ARG A 229 -18.85 1.68 -4.29
N PHE A 230 -18.29 0.48 -4.31
CA PHE A 230 -17.14 0.08 -3.51
C PHE A 230 -16.02 -0.24 -4.49
N THR A 231 -14.92 0.51 -4.43
CA THR A 231 -13.77 0.29 -5.32
C THR A 231 -12.49 0.82 -4.70
N SER A 232 -11.39 0.09 -4.84
CA SER A 232 -10.05 0.55 -4.48
C SER A 232 -9.23 1.02 -5.69
N SER A 233 -9.83 0.97 -6.89
CA SER A 233 -9.22 1.45 -8.13
C SER A 233 -10.21 2.30 -8.94
N GLY A 234 -9.71 3.19 -9.79
CA GLY A 234 -10.52 4.07 -10.64
C GLY A 234 -11.29 5.19 -9.92
N PHE A 235 -11.33 5.20 -8.58
CA PHE A 235 -12.03 6.24 -7.82
C PHE A 235 -11.43 7.63 -8.02
N ILE A 236 -10.13 7.72 -8.35
CA ILE A 236 -9.44 8.96 -8.71
C ILE A 236 -10.15 9.62 -9.90
N ASP A 237 -10.31 8.86 -11.00
CA ASP A 237 -10.93 9.36 -12.23
C ASP A 237 -12.44 9.55 -12.08
N ASP A 238 -13.11 8.70 -11.29
CA ASP A 238 -14.53 8.88 -10.96
C ASP A 238 -14.76 10.21 -10.23
N LEU A 239 -13.91 10.56 -9.26
CA LEU A 239 -14.02 11.81 -8.54
C LEU A 239 -13.66 13.00 -9.44
N ALA A 240 -12.55 12.91 -10.18
CA ALA A 240 -12.08 13.97 -11.07
C ALA A 240 -13.08 14.33 -12.18
N ARG A 241 -13.82 13.35 -12.71
CA ARG A 241 -14.87 13.55 -13.73
C ARG A 241 -16.25 13.87 -13.15
N GLY A 242 -16.39 13.85 -11.81
CA GLY A 242 -17.65 14.11 -11.14
C GLY A 242 -18.66 12.96 -11.24
N ASP A 243 -18.22 11.71 -11.39
CA ASP A 243 -19.08 10.53 -11.24
C ASP A 243 -19.49 10.29 -9.78
N THR A 244 -18.75 10.88 -8.84
CA THR A 244 -19.01 10.87 -7.40
C THR A 244 -18.79 12.28 -6.84
N CYS A 245 -19.51 12.61 -5.76
CA CYS A 245 -19.36 13.89 -5.06
C CYS A 245 -18.75 13.73 -3.67
N VAL A 246 -18.69 12.50 -3.14
CA VAL A 246 -18.01 12.17 -1.88
C VAL A 246 -17.30 10.84 -2.08
N THR A 247 -16.00 10.80 -1.78
CA THR A 247 -15.16 9.61 -1.98
C THR A 247 -14.23 9.44 -0.80
N ILE A 248 -14.36 8.32 -0.09
CA ILE A 248 -13.37 7.87 0.89
C ILE A 248 -12.18 7.29 0.12
N GLY A 249 -10.97 7.65 0.49
CA GLY A 249 -9.75 7.20 -0.19
C GLY A 249 -8.47 7.62 0.53
N PHE A 250 -7.36 7.32 -0.12
CA PHE A 250 -6.02 7.70 0.31
C PHE A 250 -5.77 9.18 -0.01
N GLY A 251 -5.19 9.94 0.93
CA GLY A 251 -5.03 11.39 0.80
C GLY A 251 -4.35 11.84 -0.50
N GLY A 252 -3.25 11.19 -0.88
CA GLY A 252 -2.55 11.48 -2.14
C GLY A 252 -3.41 11.16 -3.37
N ASP A 253 -4.08 10.01 -3.43
CA ASP A 253 -4.97 9.68 -4.56
C ASP A 253 -6.11 10.70 -4.73
N LEU A 254 -6.66 11.18 -3.61
CA LEU A 254 -7.69 12.23 -3.61
C LEU A 254 -7.12 13.59 -4.07
N ASN A 255 -5.86 13.89 -3.76
CA ASN A 255 -5.15 15.07 -4.25
C ASN A 255 -4.83 14.96 -5.75
N ILE A 256 -4.47 13.78 -6.25
CA ILE A 256 -4.36 13.51 -7.69
C ILE A 256 -5.71 13.76 -8.37
N ALA A 257 -6.82 13.30 -7.79
CA ALA A 257 -8.15 13.57 -8.33
C ALA A 257 -8.48 15.06 -8.38
N ARG A 258 -8.14 15.82 -7.33
CA ARG A 258 -8.27 17.29 -7.29
C ARG A 258 -7.48 17.94 -8.42
N ARG A 259 -6.19 17.62 -8.55
CA ARG A 259 -5.31 18.16 -9.61
C ARG A 259 -5.82 17.82 -11.00
N ARG A 260 -6.20 16.57 -11.27
CA ARG A 260 -6.77 16.14 -12.57
C ARG A 260 -8.06 16.90 -12.92
N ALA A 261 -8.92 17.19 -11.94
CA ALA A 261 -10.12 17.98 -12.17
C ALA A 261 -9.80 19.45 -12.52
N GLU A 262 -8.77 20.04 -11.89
CA GLU A 262 -8.29 21.38 -12.19
C GLU A 262 -7.70 21.46 -13.60
N GLU A 263 -6.83 20.52 -13.97
CA GLU A 263 -6.25 20.36 -15.31
C GLU A 263 -7.34 20.15 -16.38
N ALA A 264 -8.43 19.46 -16.05
CA ALA A 264 -9.60 19.26 -16.91
C ALA A 264 -10.55 20.48 -17.00
N GLY A 265 -10.09 21.67 -16.62
CA GLY A 265 -10.82 22.93 -16.71
C GLY A 265 -11.60 23.30 -15.45
N GLY A 266 -11.35 22.62 -14.32
CA GLY A 266 -11.79 23.03 -12.98
C GLY A 266 -13.31 23.06 -12.78
N LYS A 267 -14.07 22.25 -13.53
CA LYS A 267 -15.54 22.16 -13.38
C LYS A 267 -15.94 21.49 -12.08
N GLU A 268 -15.20 20.46 -11.67
CA GLU A 268 -15.43 19.76 -10.41
C GLU A 268 -14.56 20.42 -9.32
N LYS A 269 -15.21 20.97 -8.28
CA LYS A 269 -14.54 21.68 -7.19
C LYS A 269 -14.24 20.71 -6.05
N ILE A 270 -13.14 19.97 -6.19
CA ILE A 270 -12.76 18.93 -5.24
C ILE A 270 -12.01 19.55 -4.06
N ARG A 271 -12.41 19.18 -2.84
CA ARG A 271 -11.67 19.45 -1.61
C ARG A 271 -11.40 18.14 -0.89
N VAL A 272 -10.12 17.80 -0.72
CA VAL A 272 -9.69 16.73 0.18
C VAL A 272 -9.86 17.21 1.62
N MET A 273 -10.44 16.37 2.46
CA MET A 273 -10.81 16.73 3.83
C MET A 273 -9.72 16.29 4.80
N MET A 274 -9.55 17.04 5.88
CA MET A 274 -8.79 16.65 7.07
C MET A 274 -9.68 16.90 8.30
N PRO A 275 -10.61 15.98 8.61
CA PRO A 275 -11.54 16.14 9.73
C PRO A 275 -10.80 16.22 11.06
N LYS A 276 -11.17 17.18 11.91
CA LYS A 276 -10.63 17.32 13.27
C LYS A 276 -10.94 16.13 14.17
N GLU A 277 -11.94 15.33 13.82
CA GLU A 277 -12.30 14.07 14.49
C GLU A 277 -11.27 12.97 14.28
N GLY A 278 -10.30 13.19 13.38
CA GLY A 278 -9.18 12.31 13.12
C GLY A 278 -9.34 11.52 11.82
N VAL A 279 -8.20 11.11 11.28
CA VAL A 279 -8.04 10.28 10.09
C VAL A 279 -7.24 9.02 10.44
N GLY A 280 -7.31 7.99 9.59
CA GLY A 280 -6.39 6.86 9.68
C GLY A 280 -5.02 7.25 9.15
N ILE A 281 -3.93 6.86 9.81
CA ILE A 281 -2.55 7.11 9.40
C ILE A 281 -1.88 5.77 9.10
N TRP A 282 -1.18 5.70 7.98
CA TRP A 282 -0.43 4.52 7.55
C TRP A 282 0.96 4.89 7.07
N VAL A 283 1.83 3.88 7.02
CA VAL A 283 3.20 3.99 6.52
C VAL A 283 3.46 2.85 5.55
N ASP A 284 3.91 3.19 4.36
CA ASP A 284 4.30 2.24 3.32
C ASP A 284 5.82 2.11 3.28
N SER A 285 6.27 0.86 3.17
CA SER A 285 7.69 0.55 3.30
C SER A 285 8.17 -0.36 2.19
N PHE A 286 9.34 -0.05 1.62
CA PHE A 286 10.05 -1.01 0.80
C PHE A 286 10.57 -2.16 1.68
N VAL A 287 10.34 -3.38 1.21
CA VAL A 287 10.88 -4.61 1.78
C VAL A 287 11.43 -5.50 0.66
N ILE A 288 12.38 -6.36 1.00
CA ILE A 288 13.02 -7.29 0.05
C ILE A 288 12.48 -8.70 0.32
N PRO A 289 11.73 -9.32 -0.62
CA PRO A 289 11.29 -10.71 -0.51
C PRO A 289 12.44 -11.67 -0.20
N LYS A 290 12.18 -12.69 0.61
CA LYS A 290 13.19 -13.70 0.99
C LYS A 290 13.76 -14.46 -0.21
N ASP A 291 13.01 -14.52 -1.30
CA ASP A 291 13.35 -15.20 -2.55
C ASP A 291 13.88 -14.27 -3.66
N ALA A 292 14.04 -12.97 -3.38
CA ALA A 292 14.59 -11.97 -4.29
C ALA A 292 15.94 -12.41 -4.88
N LYS A 293 16.17 -12.07 -6.16
CA LYS A 293 17.37 -12.50 -6.90
C LYS A 293 18.38 -11.37 -7.04
N ASN A 294 17.92 -10.13 -7.16
CA ASN A 294 18.74 -8.96 -7.43
C ASN A 294 18.86 -8.05 -6.20
N VAL A 295 19.22 -8.62 -5.04
CA VAL A 295 19.22 -7.93 -3.73
C VAL A 295 20.12 -6.69 -3.72
N ALA A 296 21.28 -6.73 -4.38
CA ALA A 296 22.17 -5.56 -4.48
C ALA A 296 21.50 -4.40 -5.26
N ASN A 297 20.76 -4.71 -6.33
CA ASN A 297 20.02 -3.70 -7.10
C ASN A 297 18.83 -3.16 -6.29
N ALA A 298 18.21 -3.99 -5.46
CA ALA A 298 17.14 -3.55 -4.56
C ALA A 298 17.65 -2.49 -3.56
N HIS A 299 18.79 -2.73 -2.92
CA HIS A 299 19.40 -1.73 -2.02
C HIS A 299 19.76 -0.44 -2.74
N LYS A 300 20.29 -0.51 -3.98
CA LYS A 300 20.58 0.68 -4.80
C LYS A 300 19.31 1.51 -5.04
N TYR A 301 18.20 0.87 -5.41
CA TYR A 301 16.95 1.56 -5.66
C TYR A 301 16.36 2.17 -4.39
N ILE A 302 16.34 1.43 -3.27
CA ILE A 302 15.89 1.97 -1.99
C ILE A 302 16.73 3.19 -1.57
N ASN A 303 18.05 3.11 -1.75
CA ASN A 303 18.93 4.24 -1.47
C ASN A 303 18.65 5.45 -2.36
N ASP A 304 18.47 5.23 -3.67
CA ASP A 304 18.17 6.28 -4.64
C ASP A 304 16.81 6.93 -4.35
N PHE A 305 15.79 6.13 -4.02
CA PHE A 305 14.47 6.64 -3.66
C PHE A 305 14.52 7.57 -2.43
N LEU A 306 15.30 7.20 -1.40
CA LEU A 306 15.47 8.01 -0.19
C LEU A 306 16.31 9.28 -0.38
N ASP A 307 16.96 9.44 -1.55
CA ASP A 307 17.61 10.70 -1.87
C ASP A 307 16.60 11.85 -1.80
N PRO A 308 16.92 12.99 -1.14
CA PRO A 308 15.94 14.05 -0.92
C PRO A 308 15.33 14.61 -2.21
N GLU A 309 16.12 14.75 -3.28
CA GLU A 309 15.64 15.30 -4.56
C GLU A 309 14.72 14.30 -5.28
N VAL A 310 15.11 13.02 -5.29
CA VAL A 310 14.30 11.94 -5.87
C VAL A 310 12.98 11.76 -5.11
N SER A 311 13.05 11.72 -3.77
CA SER A 311 11.87 11.66 -2.90
C SER A 311 10.94 12.85 -3.11
N ALA A 312 11.47 14.07 -3.27
CA ALA A 312 10.67 15.26 -3.50
C ALA A 312 9.99 15.24 -4.87
N LYS A 313 10.72 14.85 -5.93
CA LYS A 313 10.17 14.70 -7.28
C LYS A 313 9.02 13.69 -7.29
N ASN A 314 9.22 12.52 -6.69
CA ASN A 314 8.14 11.54 -6.54
C ASN A 314 6.97 12.13 -5.72
N GLY A 315 7.24 12.75 -4.57
CA GLY A 315 6.23 13.37 -3.71
C GLY A 315 5.37 14.43 -4.41
N ASN A 316 5.95 15.28 -5.26
CA ASN A 316 5.20 16.24 -6.08
C ASN A 316 4.28 15.54 -7.08
N PHE A 317 4.77 14.48 -7.73
CA PHE A 317 4.00 13.76 -8.75
C PHE A 317 2.81 13.01 -8.17
N VAL A 318 3.05 12.25 -7.09
CA VAL A 318 2.05 11.35 -6.48
C VAL A 318 1.25 12.00 -5.36
N THR A 319 1.67 13.19 -4.90
CA THR A 319 1.02 13.96 -3.83
C THR A 319 0.96 13.24 -2.47
N TYR A 320 1.96 12.40 -2.19
CA TYR A 320 2.14 11.73 -0.89
C TYR A 320 3.38 12.27 -0.17
N ALA A 321 3.35 12.23 1.16
CA ALA A 321 4.42 12.75 2.01
C ALA A 321 5.61 11.77 2.06
N PRO A 322 6.77 12.11 1.48
CA PRO A 322 7.93 11.24 1.51
C PRO A 322 8.40 11.01 2.96
N SER A 323 8.82 9.79 3.26
CA SER A 323 9.47 9.47 4.53
C SER A 323 10.89 10.05 4.61
N SER A 324 11.48 10.49 3.50
CA SER A 324 12.71 11.31 3.51
C SER A 324 12.38 12.70 4.05
N LYS A 325 12.73 12.97 5.31
CA LYS A 325 12.44 14.24 6.01
C LYS A 325 12.89 15.50 5.24
N PRO A 326 14.11 15.59 4.67
CA PRO A 326 14.52 16.78 3.94
C PRO A 326 13.78 16.99 2.61
N ALA A 327 13.12 15.94 2.06
CA ALA A 327 12.42 16.05 0.78
C ALA A 327 11.28 17.08 0.83
N ARG A 328 10.61 17.25 1.96
CA ARG A 328 9.52 18.24 2.12
C ARG A 328 9.96 19.65 1.71
N GLU A 329 11.16 20.07 2.07
CA GLU A 329 11.63 21.44 1.75
C GLU A 329 11.97 21.62 0.27
N LEU A 330 12.16 20.51 -0.46
CA LEU A 330 12.45 20.47 -1.89
C LEU A 330 11.19 20.28 -2.75
N MET A 331 10.06 19.94 -2.12
CA MET A 331 8.77 19.87 -2.79
C MET A 331 8.24 21.27 -3.15
N GLU A 332 7.33 21.33 -4.12
CA GLU A 332 6.72 22.59 -4.51
C GLU A 332 5.85 23.16 -3.38
N ASP A 333 5.75 24.49 -3.32
CA ASP A 333 5.07 25.20 -2.22
C ASP A 333 3.61 24.79 -2.07
N GLU A 334 2.94 24.46 -3.17
CA GLU A 334 1.55 23.99 -3.13
C GLU A 334 1.39 22.64 -2.44
N PHE A 335 2.38 21.75 -2.54
CA PHE A 335 2.32 20.43 -1.91
C PHE A 335 2.89 20.43 -0.49
N LYS A 336 4.02 21.11 -0.26
CA LYS A 336 4.70 21.09 1.04
C LYS A 336 3.92 21.82 2.15
N ASN A 337 3.03 22.73 1.74
CA ASN A 337 2.15 23.50 2.64
C ASN A 337 0.71 22.95 2.68
N ASP A 338 0.37 21.91 1.90
CA ASP A 338 -0.95 21.28 1.95
C ASP A 338 -1.05 20.36 3.17
N ASN A 339 -1.98 20.65 4.09
CA ASN A 339 -2.17 19.87 5.30
C ASN A 339 -2.81 18.50 5.05
N THR A 340 -3.32 18.23 3.85
CA THR A 340 -3.78 16.90 3.44
C THR A 340 -2.62 15.99 3.04
N ILE A 341 -1.45 16.56 2.72
CA ILE A 341 -0.19 15.85 2.44
C ILE A 341 0.69 15.86 3.69
N PHE A 342 0.93 17.03 4.27
CA PHE A 342 1.69 17.21 5.51
C PHE A 342 0.82 17.78 6.64
N PRO A 343 -0.03 16.94 7.26
CA PRO A 343 -0.82 17.31 8.43
C PRO A 343 -0.02 17.99 9.53
N THR A 344 -0.63 18.98 10.16
CA THR A 344 -0.11 19.60 11.39
C THR A 344 -0.37 18.71 12.61
N GLU A 345 0.27 19.03 13.74
CA GLU A 345 -0.03 18.34 15.01
C GLU A 345 -1.51 18.49 15.43
N GLU A 346 -2.14 19.62 15.09
CA GLU A 346 -3.56 19.84 15.36
C GLU A 346 -4.44 18.94 14.49
N ASP A 347 -4.13 18.79 13.20
CA ASP A 347 -4.84 17.88 12.29
C ASP A 347 -4.75 16.42 12.78
N LEU A 348 -3.61 16.03 13.35
CA LEU A 348 -3.36 14.66 13.79
C LEU A 348 -3.83 14.35 15.21
N LYS A 349 -4.29 15.35 15.98
CA LYS A 349 -4.58 15.21 17.42
C LYS A 349 -5.52 14.05 17.77
N ASN A 350 -6.56 13.83 16.96
CA ASN A 350 -7.55 12.77 17.15
C ASN A 350 -7.40 11.62 16.12
N SER A 351 -6.34 11.66 15.32
CA SER A 351 -6.05 10.64 14.31
C SER A 351 -5.46 9.38 14.95
N PHE A 352 -5.47 8.28 14.21
CA PHE A 352 -5.01 6.99 14.71
C PHE A 352 -4.11 6.28 13.71
N ILE A 353 -3.14 5.53 14.21
CA ILE A 353 -2.32 4.66 13.38
C ILE A 353 -3.12 3.41 13.04
N MET A 354 -3.16 3.06 11.76
CA MET A 354 -3.70 1.80 11.28
C MET A 354 -2.70 0.70 11.58
N VAL A 355 -3.07 -0.29 12.41
CA VAL A 355 -2.15 -1.37 12.80
C VAL A 355 -2.67 -2.72 12.31
N PRO A 356 -1.82 -3.77 12.28
CA PRO A 356 -2.28 -5.10 11.91
C PRO A 356 -3.43 -5.59 12.80
N ILE A 357 -4.58 -5.88 12.19
CA ILE A 357 -5.74 -6.49 12.84
C ILE A 357 -5.45 -7.99 13.07
N GLN A 358 -5.90 -8.54 14.19
CA GLN A 358 -5.72 -9.97 14.45
C GLN A 358 -6.35 -10.85 13.34
N PRO A 359 -5.70 -11.92 12.87
CA PRO A 359 -6.17 -12.68 11.70
C PRO A 359 -7.62 -13.19 11.81
N ALA A 360 -8.05 -13.65 12.99
CA ALA A 360 -9.41 -14.11 13.21
C ALA A 360 -10.44 -12.96 13.10
N ALA A 361 -10.11 -11.80 13.64
CA ALA A 361 -10.95 -10.60 13.56
C ALA A 361 -10.99 -10.06 12.12
N LEU A 362 -9.86 -9.99 11.42
CA LEU A 362 -9.81 -9.58 10.02
C LEU A 362 -10.65 -10.50 9.13
N LYS A 363 -10.54 -11.83 9.32
CA LYS A 363 -11.38 -12.79 8.58
C LYS A 363 -12.88 -12.59 8.85
N PHE A 364 -13.25 -12.30 10.10
CA PHE A 364 -14.64 -11.98 10.44
C PHE A 364 -15.09 -10.67 9.79
N MET A 365 -14.26 -9.63 9.87
CA MET A 365 -14.49 -8.31 9.27
C MET A 365 -14.67 -8.39 7.75
N VAL A 366 -13.81 -9.13 7.04
CA VAL A 366 -13.93 -9.37 5.59
C VAL A 366 -15.26 -10.06 5.25
N ARG A 367 -15.69 -11.06 6.03
CA ARG A 367 -17.00 -11.69 5.82
C ARG A 367 -18.15 -10.70 5.99
N GLN A 368 -18.13 -9.92 7.08
CA GLN A 368 -19.13 -8.89 7.30
C GLN A 368 -19.12 -7.80 6.21
N TRP A 369 -17.94 -7.46 5.68
CA TRP A 369 -17.80 -6.54 4.57
C TRP A 369 -18.47 -7.05 3.29
N GLN A 370 -18.29 -8.33 2.94
CA GLN A 370 -19.00 -8.91 1.80
C GLN A 370 -20.52 -8.87 2.00
N ASP A 371 -21.02 -9.13 3.21
CA ASP A 371 -22.45 -9.01 3.54
C ASP A 371 -22.96 -7.57 3.39
N VAL A 372 -22.16 -6.55 3.78
CA VAL A 372 -22.48 -5.13 3.56
C VAL A 372 -22.61 -4.85 2.07
N LYS A 373 -21.61 -5.23 1.26
CA LYS A 373 -21.62 -4.96 -0.18
C LYS A 373 -22.78 -5.65 -0.90
N ALA A 374 -23.15 -6.86 -0.49
CA ALA A 374 -24.25 -7.63 -1.06
C ALA A 374 -25.64 -7.04 -0.79
N GLY A 375 -25.82 -6.30 0.31
CA GLY A 375 -27.08 -5.59 0.60
C GLY A 375 -27.37 -4.53 -0.46
N LYS A 376 -28.60 -4.49 -0.98
CA LYS A 376 -29.06 -3.46 -1.94
C LYS A 376 -29.82 -2.34 -1.26
#